data_AF-A0A1T5B113-F1
#
_entry.id   AF-A0A1T5B113-F1
#
_cell.length_a   1.000
_cell.length_b   1.000
_cell.length_c   1.000
_cell.angle_alpha   90.00
_cell.angle_beta   90.00
_cell.angle_gamma   90.00
#
_symmetry.space_group_name_H-M   'P 1'
#
loop_
_entity.id
_entity.type
_entity.pdbx_description
1 polymer ?
#
loop_
_entity_poly.entity_id
_entity_poly.type
_entity_poly.pdbx_seq_one_letter_code
_entity_poly.pdbx_strand_id
1 'polypeptide(L)'
;MKNHRVPQEVNAGSMADIAFLLLIFFLVTTSIENDAGLNRLMPPDNNEAIADIKERNLFEISINDTDQIMANGDIIELSSLRKNVIAFIDNGGLLVQSEEYCDYCKGERLADLSEHPSKAIVSIKSQNNTSYPVYVAVQNEVIGAYNALRNRESLRLFNTTYEAINYDYYNDGITNTQKEKLKERLEIIRVLYPQKILEPQTVNN
;
A
#
# COMPACT_ATOMS: atom_id res chain seq x y z
N MET A 1 47.76 53.47 36.75
CA MET A 1 47.90 52.87 35.41
C MET A 1 46.84 51.80 35.25
N LYS A 2 45.90 51.97 34.31
CA LYS A 2 44.76 51.07 34.10
C LYS A 2 45.14 50.11 32.96
N ASN A 3 45.35 48.83 33.25
CA ASN A 3 45.72 47.82 32.26
C ASN A 3 44.60 47.67 31.23
N HIS A 4 44.87 48.09 29.99
CA HIS A 4 44.01 47.83 28.84
C HIS A 4 44.27 46.39 28.38
N ARG A 5 43.30 45.49 28.60
CA ARG A 5 43.32 44.16 27.96
C ARG A 5 43.00 44.37 26.49
N VAL A 6 44.00 44.19 25.63
CA VAL A 6 43.78 44.12 24.18
C VAL A 6 42.89 42.90 23.93
N PRO A 7 41.75 43.03 23.21
CA PRO A 7 40.93 41.87 22.86
C PRO A 7 41.80 40.90 22.06
N GLN A 8 41.82 39.63 22.47
CA GLN A 8 42.55 38.59 21.76
C GLN A 8 41.88 38.41 20.40
N GLU A 9 42.55 38.80 19.32
CA GLU A 9 42.05 38.62 17.97
C GLU A 9 41.89 37.13 17.69
N VAL A 10 40.65 36.73 17.41
CA VAL A 10 40.32 35.35 17.07
C VAL A 10 40.85 35.10 15.66
N ASN A 11 41.61 34.02 15.46
CA ASN A 11 42.18 33.70 14.15
C ASN A 11 41.06 33.36 13.16
N ALA A 12 40.59 34.38 12.44
CA ALA A 12 39.50 34.27 11.47
C ALA A 12 39.86 33.36 10.29
N GLY A 13 41.16 33.21 9.98
CA GLY A 13 41.63 32.28 8.95
C GLY A 13 41.36 30.82 9.35
N SER A 14 41.71 30.44 10.58
CA SER A 14 41.46 29.07 11.07
C SER A 14 39.97 28.77 11.27
N MET A 15 39.16 29.77 11.65
CA MET A 15 37.71 29.60 11.75
C MET A 15 37.07 29.46 10.36
N ALA A 16 37.53 30.22 9.37
CA ALA A 16 37.03 30.15 8.01
C ALA A 16 37.36 28.80 7.33
N ASP A 17 38.55 28.26 7.56
CA ASP A 17 38.99 26.99 6.96
C ASP A 17 38.16 25.80 7.48
N ILE A 18 37.93 25.72 8.79
CA ILE A 18 37.07 24.70 9.39
C ILE A 18 35.62 24.85 8.91
N ALA A 19 35.09 26.07 8.84
CA ALA A 19 33.74 26.29 8.33
C ALA A 19 33.60 25.86 6.86
N PHE A 20 34.61 26.13 6.03
CA PHE A 20 34.61 25.76 4.61
C PHE A 20 34.68 24.25 4.40
N LEU A 21 35.53 23.54 5.18
CA LEU A 21 35.60 22.08 5.15
C LEU A 21 34.29 21.44 5.61
N LEU A 22 33.64 21.97 6.64
CA LEU A 22 32.31 21.49 7.07
C LEU A 22 31.24 21.74 6.00
N LEU A 23 31.31 22.87 5.29
CA LEU A 23 30.36 23.19 4.23
C LEU A 23 30.55 22.25 3.03
N ILE A 24 31.78 21.96 2.62
CA ILE A 24 32.07 20.94 1.59
C ILE A 24 31.67 19.55 2.07
N PHE A 25 31.96 19.20 3.33
CA PHE A 25 31.54 17.93 3.89
C PHE A 25 30.02 17.77 3.82
N PHE A 26 29.25 18.77 4.28
CA PHE A 26 27.80 18.76 4.12
C PHE A 26 27.40 18.71 2.64
N LEU A 27 27.98 19.53 1.76
CA LEU A 27 27.65 19.54 0.33
C LEU A 27 27.91 18.20 -0.38
N VAL A 28 29.01 17.52 -0.05
CA VAL A 28 29.45 16.24 -0.67
C VAL A 28 28.73 15.05 -0.05
N THR A 29 28.43 15.08 1.25
CA THR A 29 27.71 14.01 1.94
C THR A 29 26.20 14.18 1.92
N THR A 30 25.67 15.36 1.56
CA THR A 30 24.26 15.55 1.22
C THR A 30 23.99 15.03 -0.19
N SER A 31 24.20 13.73 -0.40
CA SER A 31 23.40 13.01 -1.37
C SER A 31 22.01 12.90 -0.74
N ILE A 32 21.05 13.68 -1.21
CA ILE A 32 19.65 13.32 -0.98
C ILE A 32 19.43 12.08 -1.85
N GLU A 33 19.68 10.91 -1.27
CA GLU A 33 19.13 9.69 -1.83
C GLU A 33 17.61 9.86 -1.79
N ASN A 34 17.03 10.10 -2.97
CA ASN A 34 15.61 9.92 -3.14
C ASN A 34 15.36 8.42 -3.06
N ASP A 35 15.26 7.89 -1.85
CA ASP A 35 14.47 6.70 -1.64
C ASP A 35 13.13 7.01 -2.27
N ALA A 36 12.84 6.38 -3.40
CA ALA A 36 11.49 6.30 -3.94
C ALA A 36 10.69 5.45 -2.95
N GLY A 37 10.42 6.02 -1.78
CA GLY A 37 9.60 5.43 -0.75
C GLY A 37 8.21 5.24 -1.33
N LEU A 38 7.61 4.09 -1.02
CA LEU A 38 6.19 3.88 -1.28
C LEU A 38 5.42 5.02 -0.58
N ASN A 39 4.98 6.03 -1.34
CA ASN A 39 4.13 7.09 -0.81
C ASN A 39 2.73 6.51 -0.63
N ARG A 40 2.54 5.76 0.47
CA ARG A 40 1.29 5.08 0.81
C ARG A 40 0.63 5.81 1.97
N LEU A 41 -0.62 6.20 1.78
CA LEU A 41 -1.48 6.58 2.89
C LEU A 41 -1.73 5.34 3.74
N MET A 42 -1.46 5.43 5.05
CA MET A 42 -1.84 4.39 5.99
C MET A 42 -3.36 4.15 5.87
N PRO A 43 -3.80 2.88 5.77
CA PRO A 43 -5.19 2.55 5.97
C PRO A 43 -5.64 3.16 7.32
N PRO A 44 -6.88 3.66 7.42
CA PRO A 44 -7.40 4.12 8.71
C PRO A 44 -7.31 3.00 9.75
N ASP A 45 -6.99 3.35 11.01
CA ASP A 45 -6.89 2.40 12.13
C ASP A 45 -8.23 1.66 12.30
N ASN A 46 -8.27 0.43 11.82
CA ASN A 46 -9.45 -0.42 11.98
C ASN A 46 -9.34 -1.10 13.36
N ASN A 47 -9.89 -0.47 14.40
CA ASN A 47 -10.02 -1.00 15.77
C ASN A 47 -11.01 -2.18 15.88
N GLU A 48 -11.25 -2.90 14.80
CA GLU A 48 -11.98 -4.17 14.86
C GLU A 48 -11.02 -5.17 15.51
N ALA A 49 -11.35 -5.58 16.74
CA ALA A 49 -10.70 -6.70 17.40
C ALA A 49 -10.49 -7.81 16.36
N ILE A 50 -9.30 -8.44 16.33
CA ILE A 50 -8.98 -9.56 15.44
C ILE A 50 -10.00 -10.65 15.74
N ALA A 51 -11.16 -10.56 15.09
CA ALA A 51 -12.19 -11.56 15.12
C ALA A 51 -11.57 -12.82 14.51
N ASP A 52 -12.11 -13.97 14.88
CA ASP A 52 -11.74 -15.25 14.29
C ASP A 52 -11.89 -15.18 12.74
N ILE A 53 -10.78 -14.91 12.04
CA ILE A 53 -10.76 -14.79 10.58
C ILE A 53 -10.88 -16.20 10.04
N LYS A 54 -11.99 -16.49 9.35
CA LYS A 54 -12.15 -17.77 8.67
C LYS A 54 -11.02 -17.96 7.66
N GLU A 55 -10.42 -19.13 7.66
CA GLU A 55 -9.30 -19.49 6.76
C GLU A 55 -9.62 -19.23 5.29
N ARG A 56 -10.84 -19.56 4.83
CA ARG A 56 -11.30 -19.27 3.45
C ARG A 56 -11.35 -17.79 3.07
N ASN A 57 -11.34 -16.89 4.05
CA ASN A 57 -11.31 -15.44 3.85
C ASN A 57 -9.88 -14.87 3.90
N LEU A 58 -8.86 -15.74 4.03
CA LEU A 58 -7.45 -15.38 3.99
C LEU A 58 -6.81 -15.90 2.70
N PHE A 59 -6.21 -15.00 1.92
CA PHE A 59 -5.37 -15.36 0.78
C PHE A 59 -3.92 -15.13 1.17
N GLU A 60 -3.17 -16.21 1.33
CA GLU A 60 -1.79 -16.16 1.79
C GLU A 60 -0.83 -16.16 0.60
N ILE A 61 -0.03 -15.10 0.51
CA ILE A 61 1.08 -14.99 -0.43
C ILE A 61 2.36 -15.09 0.37
N SER A 62 3.22 -16.04 0.05
CA SER A 62 4.54 -16.16 0.66
C SER A 62 5.64 -16.08 -0.40
N ILE A 63 6.67 -15.30 -0.12
CA ILE A 63 7.87 -15.21 -0.96
C ILE A 63 9.01 -15.86 -0.20
N ASN A 64 9.67 -16.84 -0.81
CA ASN A 64 10.78 -17.53 -0.18
C ASN A 64 12.15 -16.84 -0.42
N ASP A 65 13.21 -17.40 0.16
CA ASP A 65 14.59 -16.90 0.07
C ASP A 65 15.20 -17.02 -1.34
N THR A 66 14.53 -17.74 -2.24
CA THR A 66 14.88 -17.89 -3.66
C THR A 66 13.98 -17.07 -4.58
N ASP A 67 13.26 -16.09 -4.04
CA ASP A 67 12.31 -15.23 -4.76
C ASP A 67 11.14 -15.97 -5.43
N GLN A 68 10.87 -17.20 -5.02
CA GLN A 68 9.72 -17.96 -5.49
C GLN A 68 8.45 -17.50 -4.77
N ILE A 69 7.41 -17.25 -5.55
CA ILE A 69 6.11 -16.80 -5.05
C ILE A 69 5.22 -18.03 -4.89
N MET A 70 4.64 -18.17 -3.70
CA MET A 70 3.59 -19.13 -3.43
C MET A 70 2.31 -18.39 -3.05
N ALA A 71 1.17 -18.88 -3.53
CA ALA A 71 -0.15 -18.38 -3.18
C ALA A 71 -1.01 -19.56 -2.71
N ASN A 72 -1.55 -19.49 -1.48
CA ASN A 72 -2.31 -20.56 -0.84
C ASN A 72 -1.60 -21.93 -0.87
N GLY A 73 -0.26 -21.93 -0.73
CA GLY A 73 0.56 -23.14 -0.73
C GLY A 73 1.03 -23.61 -2.11
N ASP A 74 0.48 -23.06 -3.20
CA ASP A 74 0.88 -23.42 -4.56
C ASP A 74 1.90 -22.44 -5.13
N ILE A 75 2.93 -22.97 -5.80
CA ILE A 75 3.90 -22.17 -6.54
C ILE A 75 3.21 -21.54 -7.75
N ILE A 76 3.31 -20.22 -7.88
CA ILE A 76 2.71 -19.48 -8.99
C ILE A 76 3.70 -18.53 -9.66
N GLU A 77 3.42 -18.21 -10.91
CA GLU A 77 4.09 -17.13 -11.62
C GLU A 77 3.52 -15.77 -11.20
N LEU A 78 4.38 -14.76 -11.11
CA LEU A 78 3.99 -13.38 -10.77
C LEU A 78 2.87 -12.87 -11.68
N SER A 79 2.91 -13.20 -12.96
CA SER A 79 1.92 -12.79 -13.97
C SER A 79 0.51 -13.33 -13.68
N SER A 80 0.39 -14.43 -12.94
CA SER A 80 -0.89 -15.06 -12.58
C SER A 80 -1.43 -14.54 -11.24
N LEU A 81 -0.58 -13.95 -10.40
CA LEU A 81 -0.93 -13.52 -9.05
C LEU A 81 -2.12 -12.56 -9.04
N ARG A 82 -2.11 -11.52 -9.89
CA ARG A 82 -3.23 -10.56 -9.96
C ARG A 82 -4.54 -11.23 -10.30
N LYS A 83 -4.56 -12.16 -11.26
CA LYS A 83 -5.77 -12.89 -11.63
C LYS A 83 -6.30 -13.70 -10.45
N ASN A 84 -5.42 -14.38 -9.73
CA ASN A 84 -5.78 -15.18 -8.56
C ASN A 84 -6.34 -14.31 -7.43
N VAL A 85 -5.70 -13.17 -7.15
CA VAL A 85 -6.18 -12.21 -6.14
C VAL A 85 -7.53 -11.61 -6.52
N ILE A 86 -7.75 -11.27 -7.80
CA ILE A 86 -9.07 -10.82 -8.29
C ILE A 86 -10.12 -11.91 -8.07
N ALA A 87 -9.84 -13.14 -8.49
CA ALA A 87 -10.76 -14.27 -8.35
C ALA A 87 -11.11 -14.53 -6.88
N PHE A 88 -10.11 -14.44 -5.99
CA PHE A 88 -10.29 -14.58 -4.56
C PHE A 88 -11.17 -13.46 -3.98
N ILE A 89 -10.84 -12.18 -4.20
CA ILE A 89 -11.58 -11.06 -3.62
C ILE A 89 -13.02 -11.00 -4.16
N ASP A 90 -13.19 -11.23 -5.47
CA ASP A 90 -14.47 -11.14 -6.16
C ASP A 90 -15.30 -12.43 -6.10
N ASN A 91 -14.87 -13.43 -5.33
CA ASN A 91 -15.52 -14.74 -5.26
C ASN A 91 -16.98 -14.65 -4.83
N GLY A 92 -17.27 -13.98 -3.71
CA GLY A 92 -18.64 -13.79 -3.21
C GLY A 92 -19.34 -15.12 -2.86
N GLY A 93 -18.66 -16.00 -2.13
CA GLY A 93 -19.09 -17.37 -1.83
C GLY A 93 -20.30 -17.51 -0.89
N LEU A 94 -20.84 -16.40 -0.35
CA LEU A 94 -22.09 -16.45 0.41
C LEU A 94 -23.29 -16.77 -0.49
N LEU A 95 -24.22 -17.57 0.05
CA LEU A 95 -25.45 -17.94 -0.63
C LEU A 95 -26.38 -16.73 -0.79
N VAL A 96 -27.21 -16.74 -1.83
CA VAL A 96 -28.21 -15.68 -2.15
C VAL A 96 -29.15 -15.36 -0.98
N GLN A 97 -29.37 -16.32 -0.10
CA GLN A 97 -30.27 -16.19 1.06
C GLN A 97 -29.59 -15.52 2.27
N SER A 98 -28.28 -15.26 2.20
CA SER A 98 -27.53 -14.56 3.25
C SER A 98 -27.78 -13.05 3.18
N GLU A 99 -27.90 -12.39 4.34
CA GLU A 99 -28.01 -10.93 4.42
C GLU A 99 -26.77 -10.21 3.85
N GLU A 100 -25.61 -10.87 3.91
CA GLU A 100 -24.33 -10.37 3.38
C GLU A 100 -24.03 -10.89 1.97
N TYR A 101 -25.05 -11.28 1.20
CA TYR A 101 -24.87 -11.73 -0.18
C TYR A 101 -24.24 -10.62 -1.03
N CYS A 102 -23.13 -10.95 -1.70
CA CYS A 102 -22.49 -10.04 -2.64
C CYS A 102 -23.27 -10.02 -3.97
N ASP A 103 -24.05 -8.98 -4.24
CA ASP A 103 -24.81 -8.81 -5.47
C ASP A 103 -23.96 -8.27 -6.64
N TYR A 104 -22.86 -7.59 -6.35
CA TYR A 104 -21.93 -7.03 -7.34
C TYR A 104 -20.74 -7.94 -7.68
N CYS A 105 -20.51 -9.02 -6.93
CA CYS A 105 -19.43 -9.96 -7.19
C CYS A 105 -19.66 -10.79 -8.46
N LYS A 106 -18.59 -10.99 -9.25
CA LYS A 106 -18.61 -11.73 -10.52
C LYS A 106 -17.71 -12.98 -10.53
N GLY A 107 -17.17 -13.37 -9.39
CA GLY A 107 -16.38 -14.59 -9.24
C GLY A 107 -17.22 -15.87 -9.29
N GLU A 108 -16.54 -16.99 -9.07
CA GLU A 108 -17.12 -18.34 -9.21
C GLU A 108 -18.02 -18.75 -8.05
N ARG A 109 -18.04 -17.98 -6.95
CA ARG A 109 -18.84 -18.23 -5.74
C ARG A 109 -18.55 -19.58 -5.11
N LEU A 110 -17.27 -19.97 -5.09
CA LEU A 110 -16.83 -21.20 -4.46
C LEU A 110 -16.96 -21.09 -2.93
N ALA A 111 -17.45 -22.16 -2.28
CA ALA A 111 -17.77 -22.17 -0.85
C ALA A 111 -16.54 -22.23 0.07
N ASP A 112 -15.41 -22.65 -0.50
CA ASP A 112 -14.08 -22.77 0.10
C ASP A 112 -13.19 -21.54 -0.14
N LEU A 113 -13.65 -20.57 -0.93
CA LEU A 113 -13.00 -19.27 -1.14
C LEU A 113 -13.73 -18.15 -0.38
N SER A 114 -13.29 -16.90 -0.60
CA SER A 114 -13.74 -15.74 0.17
C SER A 114 -15.26 -15.56 0.11
N GLU A 115 -15.85 -15.27 1.27
CA GLU A 115 -17.29 -15.09 1.44
C GLU A 115 -17.80 -13.82 0.76
N HIS A 116 -17.04 -12.73 0.89
CA HIS A 116 -17.40 -11.39 0.44
C HIS A 116 -16.14 -10.51 0.40
N PRO A 117 -16.02 -9.53 -0.52
CA PRO A 117 -14.88 -8.61 -0.58
C PRO A 117 -14.57 -7.89 0.74
N SER A 118 -15.59 -7.59 1.53
CA SER A 118 -15.43 -6.97 2.87
C SER A 118 -14.76 -7.88 3.91
N LYS A 119 -14.77 -9.20 3.71
CA LYS A 119 -14.16 -10.19 4.59
C LYS A 119 -12.83 -10.72 4.05
N ALA A 120 -12.60 -10.58 2.76
CA ALA A 120 -11.37 -11.00 2.09
C ALA A 120 -10.15 -10.24 2.62
N ILE A 121 -9.14 -10.98 3.08
CA ILE A 121 -7.86 -10.44 3.56
C ILE A 121 -6.75 -11.07 2.73
N VAL A 122 -5.87 -10.23 2.18
CA VAL A 122 -4.67 -10.68 1.47
C VAL A 122 -3.49 -10.54 2.41
N SER A 123 -2.85 -11.65 2.78
CA SER A 123 -1.64 -11.62 3.60
C SER A 123 -0.41 -11.81 2.74
N ILE A 124 0.60 -10.97 2.93
CA ILE A 124 1.87 -11.05 2.21
C ILE A 124 2.96 -11.31 3.24
N LYS A 125 3.59 -12.48 3.13
CA LYS A 125 4.73 -12.93 3.91
C LYS A 125 5.96 -12.94 3.03
N SER A 126 7.06 -12.38 3.50
CA SER A 126 8.37 -12.54 2.88
C SER A 126 9.32 -13.22 3.85
N GLN A 127 10.32 -13.90 3.34
CA GLN A 127 11.45 -14.34 4.14
C GLN A 127 12.52 -13.24 4.19
N ASN A 128 13.45 -13.35 5.14
CA ASN A 128 14.45 -12.31 5.38
C ASN A 128 15.36 -12.06 4.17
N ASN A 129 15.59 -13.06 3.33
CA ASN A 129 16.46 -12.95 2.16
C ASN A 129 15.69 -12.68 0.86
N THR A 130 14.38 -12.40 0.93
CA THR A 130 13.57 -12.02 -0.24
C THR A 130 14.10 -10.72 -0.85
N SER A 131 14.28 -10.73 -2.17
CA SER A 131 14.70 -9.57 -2.93
C SER A 131 13.64 -8.47 -2.90
N TYR A 132 14.05 -7.25 -2.56
CA TYR A 132 13.16 -6.10 -2.49
C TYR A 132 12.36 -5.84 -3.80
N PRO A 133 12.98 -5.90 -5.01
CA PRO A 133 12.25 -5.86 -6.27
C PRO A 133 11.10 -6.86 -6.40
N VAL A 134 11.29 -8.10 -5.91
CA VAL A 134 10.27 -9.16 -6.01
C VAL A 134 9.13 -8.90 -5.04
N TYR A 135 9.45 -8.50 -3.81
CA TYR A 135 8.45 -8.05 -2.84
C TYR A 135 7.60 -6.89 -3.39
N VAL A 136 8.23 -5.86 -3.98
CA VAL A 136 7.52 -4.73 -4.58
C VAL A 136 6.67 -5.17 -5.77
N ALA A 137 7.17 -6.10 -6.59
CA ALA A 137 6.40 -6.63 -7.72
C ALA A 137 5.13 -7.36 -7.26
N VAL A 138 5.23 -8.20 -6.21
CA VAL A 138 4.08 -8.87 -5.58
C VAL A 138 3.07 -7.84 -5.06
N GLN A 139 3.54 -6.82 -4.34
CA GLN A 139 2.68 -5.73 -3.84
C GLN A 139 1.95 -5.02 -4.98
N ASN A 140 2.64 -4.73 -6.08
CA ASN A 140 2.04 -4.08 -7.25
C ASN A 140 0.96 -4.94 -7.91
N GLU A 141 1.14 -6.26 -7.98
CA GLU A 141 0.11 -7.16 -8.51
C GLU A 141 -1.14 -7.21 -7.62
N VAL A 142 -0.96 -7.22 -6.29
CA VAL A 142 -2.07 -7.16 -5.33
C VAL A 142 -2.81 -5.81 -5.42
N ILE A 143 -2.09 -4.70 -5.45
CA ILE A 143 -2.68 -3.37 -5.63
C ILE A 143 -3.40 -3.27 -6.99
N GLY A 144 -2.79 -3.82 -8.03
CA GLY A 144 -3.38 -3.91 -9.38
C GLY A 144 -4.69 -4.68 -9.39
N ALA A 145 -4.83 -5.74 -8.59
CA ALA A 145 -6.08 -6.48 -8.43
C ALA A 145 -7.18 -5.61 -7.81
N TYR A 146 -6.89 -4.88 -6.73
CA TYR A 146 -7.85 -3.95 -6.12
C TYR A 146 -8.25 -2.84 -7.09
N ASN A 147 -7.30 -2.26 -7.82
CA ASN A 147 -7.59 -1.21 -8.79
C ASN A 147 -8.49 -1.72 -9.92
N ALA A 148 -8.24 -2.92 -10.44
CA ALA A 148 -9.09 -3.53 -11.46
C ALA A 148 -10.55 -3.70 -10.99
N LEU A 149 -10.76 -4.20 -9.76
CA LEU A 149 -12.08 -4.37 -9.16
C LEU A 149 -12.78 -3.02 -8.91
N ARG A 150 -12.06 -2.07 -8.32
CA ARG A 150 -12.57 -0.73 -8.04
C ARG A 150 -12.93 0.03 -9.31
N ASN A 151 -12.13 -0.09 -10.36
CA ASN A 151 -12.44 0.48 -11.66
C ASN A 151 -13.71 -0.05 -12.27
N ARG A 152 -13.89 -1.37 -12.21
CA ARG A 152 -15.08 -2.02 -12.74
C ARG A 152 -16.35 -1.47 -12.09
N GLU A 153 -16.37 -1.36 -10.77
CA GLU A 153 -17.54 -0.81 -10.07
C GLU A 153 -17.68 0.70 -10.25
N SER A 154 -16.57 1.44 -10.28
CA SER A 154 -16.60 2.87 -10.53
C SER A 154 -17.17 3.19 -11.92
N LEU A 155 -16.78 2.42 -12.94
CA LEU A 155 -17.36 2.53 -14.28
C LEU A 155 -18.85 2.19 -14.28
N ARG A 156 -19.27 1.16 -13.54
CA ARG A 156 -20.68 0.76 -13.44
C ARG A 156 -21.54 1.84 -12.75
N LEU A 157 -21.05 2.43 -11.66
CA LEU A 157 -21.81 3.37 -10.82
C LEU A 157 -21.72 4.82 -11.30
N PHE A 158 -20.56 5.25 -11.80
CA PHE A 158 -20.27 6.65 -12.08
C PHE A 158 -19.83 6.92 -13.51
N ASN A 159 -19.69 5.88 -14.35
CA ASN A 159 -19.20 5.99 -15.73
C ASN A 159 -17.82 6.66 -15.83
N THR A 160 -16.98 6.48 -14.80
CA THR A 160 -15.60 7.00 -14.72
C THR A 160 -14.76 5.98 -13.96
N THR A 161 -13.49 5.80 -14.33
CA THR A 161 -12.60 4.87 -13.63
C THR A 161 -12.28 5.38 -12.22
N TYR A 162 -11.97 4.45 -11.31
CA TYR A 162 -11.58 4.80 -9.95
C TYR A 162 -10.29 5.62 -9.96
N GLU A 163 -9.31 5.30 -10.83
CA GLU A 163 -8.10 6.13 -10.89
C GLU A 163 -8.36 7.54 -11.39
N ALA A 164 -9.28 7.74 -12.34
CA ALA A 164 -9.61 9.09 -12.81
C ALA A 164 -10.28 9.91 -11.71
N ILE A 165 -11.25 9.33 -10.98
CA ILE A 165 -11.87 9.99 -9.82
C ILE A 165 -10.81 10.31 -8.75
N ASN A 166 -9.90 9.37 -8.48
CA ASN A 166 -8.84 9.54 -7.49
C ASN A 166 -7.85 10.64 -7.92
N TYR A 167 -7.46 10.67 -9.19
CA TYR A 167 -6.61 11.71 -9.77
C TYR A 167 -7.26 13.10 -9.67
N ASP A 168 -8.53 13.20 -10.09
CA ASP A 168 -9.28 14.45 -10.05
C ASP A 168 -9.44 14.97 -8.61
N TYR A 169 -9.62 14.08 -7.63
CA TYR A 169 -9.77 14.45 -6.22
C TYR A 169 -8.54 15.13 -5.61
N TYR A 170 -7.33 14.73 -6.04
CA TYR A 170 -6.06 15.30 -5.60
C TYR A 170 -5.58 16.47 -6.47
N ASN A 171 -6.33 16.85 -7.49
CA ASN A 171 -6.00 18.00 -8.33
C ASN A 171 -6.30 19.31 -7.59
N ASP A 172 -5.34 20.24 -7.55
CA ASP A 172 -5.45 21.51 -6.83
C ASP A 172 -6.44 22.52 -7.47
N GLY A 173 -6.91 22.24 -8.69
CA GLY A 173 -7.79 23.13 -9.47
C GLY A 173 -9.30 23.00 -9.23
N ILE A 174 -9.76 22.16 -8.28
CA ILE A 174 -11.19 21.87 -8.09
C ILE A 174 -11.80 22.64 -6.92
N THR A 175 -13.11 22.91 -7.00
CA THR A 175 -13.86 23.54 -5.90
C THR A 175 -14.10 22.56 -4.75
N ASN A 176 -14.28 23.07 -3.52
CA ASN A 176 -14.62 22.24 -2.35
C ASN A 176 -15.85 21.35 -2.60
N THR A 177 -16.88 21.88 -3.28
CA THR A 177 -18.09 21.12 -3.61
C THR A 177 -17.82 19.95 -4.56
N GLN A 178 -16.93 20.13 -5.55
CA GLN A 178 -16.51 19.04 -6.43
C GLN A 178 -15.68 18.01 -5.67
N LYS A 179 -14.79 18.47 -4.78
CA LYS A 179 -13.95 17.62 -3.95
C LYS A 179 -14.77 16.70 -3.05
N GLU A 180 -15.80 17.21 -2.39
CA GLU A 180 -16.71 16.39 -1.58
C GLU A 180 -17.47 15.35 -2.41
N LYS A 181 -17.95 15.70 -3.61
CA LYS A 181 -18.60 14.73 -4.52
C LYS A 181 -17.64 13.62 -4.95
N LEU A 182 -16.39 13.94 -5.27
CA LEU A 182 -15.38 12.95 -5.65
C LEU A 182 -15.02 12.07 -4.45
N LYS A 183 -14.90 12.65 -3.26
CA LYS A 183 -14.69 11.92 -2.01
C LYS A 183 -15.79 10.92 -1.74
N GLU A 184 -17.05 11.33 -1.82
CA GLU A 184 -18.21 10.45 -1.65
C GLU A 184 -18.15 9.24 -2.60
N ARG A 185 -17.85 9.49 -3.89
CA ARG A 185 -17.69 8.42 -4.88
C ARG A 185 -16.55 7.46 -4.52
N LEU A 186 -15.39 7.98 -4.10
CA LEU A 186 -14.25 7.17 -3.68
C LEU A 186 -14.61 6.28 -2.48
N GLU A 187 -15.30 6.84 -1.48
CA GLU A 187 -15.71 6.09 -0.29
C GLU A 187 -16.69 4.97 -0.62
N ILE A 188 -17.69 5.21 -1.49
CA ILE A 188 -18.60 4.15 -1.96
C ILE A 188 -17.82 2.99 -2.57
N ILE A 189 -16.85 3.26 -3.44
CA ILE A 189 -16.05 2.21 -4.10
C ILE A 189 -15.11 1.50 -3.12
N ARG A 190 -14.53 2.23 -2.16
CA ARG A 190 -13.67 1.66 -1.10
C ARG A 190 -14.45 0.76 -0.14
N VAL A 191 -15.72 1.05 0.12
CA VAL A 191 -16.61 0.20 0.91
C VAL A 191 -16.95 -1.10 0.18
N LEU A 192 -17.16 -1.05 -1.15
CA LEU A 192 -17.40 -2.26 -1.95
C LEU A 192 -16.16 -3.16 -2.02
N TYR A 193 -14.98 -2.58 -2.27
CA TYR A 193 -13.70 -3.30 -2.30
C TYR A 193 -12.70 -2.70 -1.31
N PRO A 194 -12.82 -3.03 -0.01
CA PRO A 194 -11.90 -2.54 1.00
C PRO A 194 -10.55 -3.21 0.84
N GLN A 195 -9.47 -2.41 0.87
CA GLN A 195 -8.12 -2.93 0.69
C GLN A 195 -7.57 -3.41 2.03
N LYS A 196 -7.79 -4.69 2.32
CA LYS A 196 -7.32 -5.37 3.54
C LYS A 196 -6.08 -6.18 3.22
N ILE A 197 -4.91 -5.56 3.38
CA ILE A 197 -3.60 -6.20 3.19
C ILE A 197 -2.94 -6.34 4.56
N LEU A 198 -2.55 -7.55 4.92
CA LEU A 198 -1.85 -7.87 6.17
C LEU A 198 -0.41 -8.27 5.88
N GLU A 199 0.54 -7.60 6.54
CA GLU A 199 1.96 -7.94 6.48
C GLU A 199 2.37 -8.40 7.87
N PRO A 200 2.27 -9.70 8.17
CA PRO A 200 2.73 -10.24 9.45
C PRO A 200 4.25 -10.12 9.53
N GLN A 201 4.75 -9.93 10.76
CA GLN A 201 6.17 -9.86 11.04
C GLN A 201 6.87 -11.12 10.53
N THR A 202 8.07 -10.97 9.98
CA THR A 202 8.89 -12.13 9.58
C THR A 202 9.25 -12.91 10.84
N VAL A 203 8.80 -14.17 10.92
CA VAL A 203 9.15 -15.05 12.05
C VAL A 203 10.57 -15.54 11.79
N ASN A 204 11.52 -15.07 12.62
CA ASN A 204 12.87 -15.61 12.64
C ASN A 204 12.81 -17.05 13.15
N ASN A 205 13.10 -18.02 12.29
CA ASN A 205 13.43 -19.39 12.69
C ASN A 205 14.93 -19.55 12.87
#